data_AF-A0A0F5R8N6-F1
#
_entry.id   AF-A0A0F5R8N6-F1
#
_cell.length_a   1.000
_cell.length_b   1.000
_cell.length_c   1.000
_cell.angle_alpha   90.00
_cell.angle_beta   90.00
_cell.angle_gamma   90.00
#
_symmetry.space_group_name_H-M   'P 1'
#
loop_
_entity.id
_entity.type
_entity.pdbx_description
1 polymer ?
#
loop_
_entity_poly.entity_id
_entity_poly.type
_entity_poly.pdbx_seq_one_letter_code
_entity_poly.pdbx_strand_id
1 'polypeptide(L)' 'MPSLDRFARGLPDPQEQEPAHVMDCTNVECSKPIYAGDKVWRDGSELYCCLKCLAADRGAYTIYA' A
#
# COMPACT_ATOMS: atom_id res chain seq x y z
N MET A 1 28.76 -7.10 33.40
CA MET A 1 28.93 -5.71 32.90
C MET A 1 28.16 -5.62 31.59
N PRO A 2 27.21 -4.69 31.43
CA PRO A 2 26.56 -4.50 30.14
C PRO A 2 27.61 -4.07 29.12
N SER A 3 27.59 -4.69 27.94
CA SER A 3 28.49 -4.35 26.83
C SER A 3 28.32 -2.87 26.46
N LEU A 4 29.43 -2.12 26.43
CA LEU A 4 29.50 -0.70 26.04
C LEU A 4 29.70 -0.51 24.53
N ASP A 5 29.76 -1.60 23.76
CA ASP A 5 29.89 -1.53 22.31
C ASP A 5 28.55 -1.16 21.68
N ARG A 6 28.33 0.14 21.50
CA ARG A 6 27.16 0.68 20.77
C ARG A 6 27.05 0.17 19.33
N PHE A 7 28.14 -0.37 18.79
CA PHE A 7 28.23 -0.92 17.45
C PHE A 7 28.08 -2.45 17.42
N ALA A 8 28.04 -3.14 18.57
CA ALA A 8 27.85 -4.59 18.63
C ALA A 8 26.45 -5.02 18.17
N ARG A 9 25.48 -4.10 18.20
CA ARG A 9 24.19 -4.23 17.53
C ARG A 9 24.21 -3.23 16.39
N GLY A 10 24.43 -3.71 15.16
CA GLY A 10 24.26 -2.87 13.98
C GLY A 10 22.88 -2.22 14.03
N LEU A 11 22.79 -0.94 13.67
CA LEU A 11 21.49 -0.31 13.46
C LEU A 11 20.76 -1.11 12.36
N PRO A 12 19.45 -1.39 12.51
CA PRO A 12 18.69 -2.02 11.43
C PRO A 12 18.82 -1.13 10.19
N ASP A 13 19.16 -1.74 9.06
CA ASP A 13 19.32 -1.02 7.82
C ASP A 13 17.95 -0.40 7.45
N PRO A 14 17.85 0.94 7.28
CA PRO A 14 16.61 1.58 6.88
C PRO A 14 16.05 1.04 5.54
N GLN A 15 16.90 0.44 4.69
CA GLN A 15 16.52 -0.18 3.42
C GLN A 15 15.92 -1.59 3.59
N GLU A 16 16.05 -2.20 4.77
CA GLU A 16 15.52 -3.53 5.10
C GLU A 16 14.10 -3.47 5.68
N GLN A 17 13.54 -2.27 5.87
CA GLN A 17 12.15 -2.11 6.31
C GLN A 17 11.21 -2.36 5.14
N GLU A 18 10.56 -3.52 5.16
CA GLU A 18 9.46 -3.81 4.25
C GLU A 18 8.38 -2.72 4.40
N PRO A 19 7.84 -2.19 3.29
CA PRO A 19 6.81 -1.17 3.36
C PRO A 19 5.58 -1.73 4.07
N ALA A 20 5.06 -0.98 5.04
CA ALA A 20 3.93 -1.44 5.85
C ALA A 20 2.68 -1.64 4.98
N HIS A 21 2.08 -2.83 5.03
CA HIS A 21 0.77 -3.07 4.42
C HIS A 21 -0.29 -2.23 5.13
N VAL A 22 -1.12 -1.55 4.34
CA VAL A 22 -2.19 -0.66 4.85
C VAL A 22 -3.54 -1.38 4.77
N MET A 23 -3.90 -1.82 3.58
CA MET A 23 -5.12 -2.59 3.29
C MET A 23 -5.06 -3.13 1.87
N ASP A 24 -6.09 -3.86 1.44
CA ASP A 24 -6.25 -4.26 0.04
C ASP A 24 -7.17 -3.29 -0.70
N CYS A 25 -7.02 -3.20 -2.03
CA CYS A 25 -7.90 -2.43 -2.90
C CYS A 25 -9.36 -2.86 -2.71
N THR A 26 -10.24 -1.90 -2.46
CA THR A 26 -11.67 -2.16 -2.17
C THR A 26 -12.40 -2.85 -3.32
N ASN A 27 -11.97 -2.65 -4.57
CA ASN A 27 -12.52 -3.37 -5.70
C ASN A 27 -12.19 -4.87 -5.58
N VAL A 28 -13.22 -5.69 -5.33
CA VAL A 28 -13.14 -7.13 -5.10
C VAL A 28 -12.45 -7.88 -6.24
N GLU A 29 -12.67 -7.47 -7.48
CA GLU A 29 -12.02 -8.06 -8.66
C GLU A 29 -10.50 -7.80 -8.71
N CYS A 30 -10.04 -6.75 -8.03
CA CYS A 30 -8.63 -6.38 -7.99
C CYS A 30 -7.93 -6.94 -6.75
N SER A 31 -8.43 -6.64 -5.55
CA SER A 31 -7.90 -7.10 -4.25
C SER A 31 -6.38 -7.00 -4.09
N LYS A 32 -5.73 -6.06 -4.79
CA LYS A 32 -4.28 -5.86 -4.69
C LYS A 32 -3.91 -5.20 -3.37
N PRO A 33 -2.83 -5.64 -2.70
CA PRO A 33 -2.35 -4.99 -1.49
C PRO A 33 -1.91 -3.55 -1.80
N ILE A 34 -2.21 -2.65 -0.86
CA ILE A 34 -1.80 -1.26 -0.84
C ILE A 34 -0.81 -1.11 0.32
N TYR A 35 0.38 -0.62 0.00
CA TYR A 35 1.43 -0.38 0.96
C TYR A 35 1.58 1.11 1.27
N ALA A 36 2.19 1.41 2.42
CA ALA A 36 2.47 2.77 2.82
C ALA A 36 3.40 3.45 1.80
N GLY A 37 2.96 4.59 1.28
CA GLY A 37 3.68 5.34 0.23
C GLY A 37 3.16 5.11 -1.19
N ASP A 38 2.26 4.14 -1.40
CA ASP A 38 1.65 3.92 -2.70
C ASP A 38 0.75 5.07 -3.13
N LYS A 39 0.73 5.35 -4.44
CA LYS A 39 -0.22 6.29 -5.04
C LYS A 39 -1.60 5.62 -5.13
N VAL A 40 -2.54 6.08 -4.31
CA VAL A 40 -3.90 5.52 -4.23
C VAL A 40 -4.99 6.53 -4.54
N TRP A 41 -6.19 6.03 -4.79
CA TRP A 41 -7.43 6.81 -4.94
C TRP A 41 -8.34 6.55 -3.74
N ARG A 42 -8.91 7.60 -3.17
CA ARG A 42 -9.78 7.51 -1.99
C ARG A 42 -11.18 8.00 -2.34
N ASP A 43 -12.18 7.23 -1.91
CA ASP A 43 -13.59 7.61 -2.00
C ASP A 43 -14.27 7.30 -0.65
N GLY A 44 -14.59 8.35 0.12
CA GLY A 44 -15.05 8.18 1.50
C GLY A 44 -14.01 7.47 2.39
N SER A 45 -14.35 6.26 2.86
CA SER A 45 -13.48 5.39 3.66
C SER A 45 -12.77 4.31 2.84
N GLU A 46 -13.03 4.23 1.53
CA GLU A 46 -12.53 3.17 0.65
C GLU A 46 -11.27 3.62 -0.10
N LEU A 47 -10.34 2.67 -0.31
CA LEU A 47 -9.08 2.90 -1.01
C LEU A 47 -8.96 1.99 -2.23
N TYR A 48 -8.52 2.57 -3.33
CA TYR A 48 -8.33 1.89 -4.61
C TYR A 48 -6.92 2.09 -5.12
N CYS A 49 -6.31 1.02 -5.64
CA CYS A 49 -4.95 1.06 -6.16
C CYS A 49 -4.81 1.91 -7.45
N CYS A 50 -5.90 2.12 -8.20
CA CYS A 50 -5.91 2.95 -9.39
C CYS A 50 -7.32 3.48 -9.73
N LEU A 51 -7.37 4.53 -10.57
CA LEU A 51 -8.64 5.16 -10.99
C LEU A 51 -9.58 4.17 -11.68
N LYS A 52 -9.04 3.22 -12.46
CA LYS A 52 -9.84 2.18 -13.11
C LYS A 52 -10.60 1.34 -12.08
N CYS A 53 -9.98 1.01 -10.94
CA CYS A 53 -10.64 0.24 -9.90
C CYS A 53 -11.75 1.01 -9.22
N LEU A 54 -11.52 2.29 -8.91
CA LEU A 54 -12.56 3.19 -8.38
C LEU A 54 -13.72 3.31 -9.37
N ALA A 55 -13.44 3.56 -10.63
CA ALA A 55 -14.47 3.73 -11.66
C ALA A 55 -15.29 2.44 -11.85
N ALA A 56 -14.62 1.29 -11.92
CA ALA A 56 -15.28 -0.01 -12.06
C ALA A 56 -16.17 -0.35 -10.86
N ASP A 57 -15.70 -0.08 -9.64
CA ASP A 57 -16.47 -0.27 -8.41
C ASP A 57 -17.72 0.64 -8.36
N ARG A 58 -17.65 1.82 -8.99
CA ARG A 58 -18.80 2.71 -9.21
C ARG A 58 -19.65 2.37 -10.43
N GLY A 59 -19.43 1.22 -11.06
CA GLY A 59 -20.21 0.72 -12.18
C GLY A 59 -19.84 1.29 -13.55
N ALA A 60 -18.74 2.04 -13.66
CA ALA A 60 -18.26 2.53 -14.94
C ALA A 60 -17.52 1.42 -15.72
N TYR A 61 -17.75 1.34 -17.02
CA TYR A 61 -17.08 0.41 -17.91
C TYR A 61 -16.54 1.15 -19.14
N THR A 62 -15.46 0.62 -19.71
CA THR A 62 -14.86 1.18 -20.92
C THR A 62 -15.77 0.88 -22.12
N ILE A 63 -16.12 1.91 -22.86
CA ILE A 63 -16.74 1.82 -24.18
C ILE A 63 -15.77 2.34 -25.24
N TYR A 64 -15.81 1.77 -26.44
CA TYR A 64 -15.10 2.30 -27.60
C TYR A 64 -16.14 3.08 -28.43
N ALA A 65 -15.81 4.34 -28.74
CA ALA A 65 -16.63 5.22 -29.57
C ALA A 65 -16.27 5.10 -31.05
#